data_AF-A0A2A4GEY8-F1
#
_entry.id   AF-A0A2A4GEY8-F1
#
_cell.length_a   1.000
_cell.length_b   1.000
_cell.length_c   1.000
_cell.angle_alpha   90.00
_cell.angle_beta   90.00
_cell.angle_gamma   90.00
#
_symmetry.space_group_name_H-M   'P 1'
#
loop_
_entity.id
_entity.type
_entity.pdbx_description
1 polymer ?
#
loop_
_entity_poly.entity_id
_entity_poly.type
_entity_poly.pdbx_seq_one_letter_code
_entity_poly.pdbx_strand_id
1 'polypeptide(L)' 'MTHLGKYLTDKSINKAEVSRKTGIRKSRLSQLSTKEKTNLKAEELYLISKAIGADPNEILEKLYGHLELNV' A
#
# COMPACT_ATOMS: atom_id res chain seq x y z
N MET A 1 -8.71 8.44 4.85
CA MET A 1 -8.31 7.14 4.25
C MET A 1 -7.05 7.38 3.46
N THR A 2 -6.01 6.57 3.61
CA THR A 2 -4.71 6.84 2.95
C THR A 2 -4.80 6.62 1.43
N HIS A 3 -3.83 7.14 0.67
CA HIS A 3 -3.71 6.85 -0.77
C HIS A 3 -3.68 5.34 -1.03
N LEU A 4 -2.99 4.57 -0.19
CA LEU A 4 -2.97 3.11 -0.28
C LEU A 4 -4.35 2.52 0.02
N GLY A 5 -5.02 2.98 1.07
CA GLY A 5 -6.37 2.52 1.41
C GLY A 5 -7.37 2.75 0.28
N LYS A 6 -7.31 3.92 -0.37
CA LYS A 6 -8.11 4.24 -1.56
C LYS A 6 -7.77 3.32 -2.73
N TYR A 7 -6.48 3.18 -3.06
CA TYR A 7 -6.01 2.31 -4.14
C TYR A 7 -6.49 0.85 -3.98
N LEU A 8 -6.36 0.30 -2.78
CA LEU A 8 -6.79 -1.07 -2.49
C LEU A 8 -8.33 -1.21 -2.56
N THR A 9 -9.08 -0.18 -2.15
CA THR A 9 -10.55 -0.19 -2.22
C THR A 9 -11.04 -0.09 -3.67
N ASP A 10 -10.49 0.85 -4.44
CA ASP A 10 -10.85 1.07 -5.85
C ASP A 10 -10.58 -0.18 -6.70
N LYS A 11 -9.51 -0.93 -6.39
CA LYS A 11 -9.18 -2.20 -7.05
C LYS A 11 -9.84 -3.43 -6.40
N SER A 12 -10.74 -3.26 -5.43
CA SER A 12 -11.42 -4.35 -4.71
C SER A 12 -10.47 -5.40 -4.11
N ILE A 13 -9.30 -4.97 -3.63
CA ILE A 13 -8.25 -5.86 -3.13
C ILE A 13 -8.63 -6.44 -1.76
N ASN A 14 -8.58 -7.76 -1.65
CA ASN A 14 -8.82 -8.46 -0.39
C ASN A 14 -7.60 -8.39 0.56
N LYS A 15 -7.68 -7.55 1.59
CA LYS A 15 -6.61 -7.42 2.61
C LYS A 15 -6.29 -8.73 3.36
N ALA A 16 -7.25 -9.64 3.51
CA ALA A 16 -6.97 -10.94 4.13
C ALA A 16 -6.11 -11.83 3.23
N GLU A 17 -6.29 -11.76 1.91
CA GLU A 17 -5.46 -12.48 0.95
C GLU A 17 -4.05 -11.90 0.88
N VAL A 18 -3.92 -10.57 0.82
CA VAL A 18 -2.61 -9.89 0.88
C VAL A 18 -1.86 -10.30 2.14
N SER A 19 -2.54 -10.34 3.29
CA SER A 19 -1.94 -10.78 4.56
C SER A 19 -1.38 -12.20 4.48
N ARG A 20 -2.10 -13.14 3.88
CA ARG A 20 -1.63 -14.54 3.70
C ARG A 20 -0.43 -14.64 2.77
N LYS A 21 -0.43 -13.90 1.65
CA LYS A 21 0.65 -13.94 0.64
C LYS A 21 1.94 -13.26 1.10
N THR A 22 1.82 -12.21 1.93
CA THR A 22 2.97 -11.35 2.29
C THR A 22 3.49 -11.58 3.70
N GLY A 23 2.73 -12.26 4.57
CA GLY A 23 3.03 -12.34 6.00
C GLY A 23 2.76 -11.04 6.78
N ILE A 24 2.36 -9.95 6.10
CA ILE A 24 2.00 -8.69 6.77
C ILE A 24 0.70 -8.90 7.54
N ARG A 25 0.69 -8.56 8.83
CA ARG A 25 -0.49 -8.73 9.70
C ARG A 25 -1.67 -7.90 9.17
N LYS A 26 -2.90 -8.46 9.23
CA LYS A 26 -4.13 -7.75 8.87
C LYS A 26 -4.29 -6.40 9.58
N SER A 27 -3.88 -6.32 10.86
CA SER A 27 -3.89 -5.08 11.64
C SER A 27 -2.95 -4.01 11.05
N ARG A 28 -1.77 -4.41 10.58
CA ARG A 28 -0.81 -3.52 9.91
C ARG A 28 -1.35 -3.02 8.58
N LEU A 29 -1.91 -3.91 7.73
CA LEU A 29 -2.58 -3.51 6.48
C LEU A 29 -3.75 -2.54 6.73
N SER A 30 -4.50 -2.76 7.82
CA SER A 30 -5.57 -1.86 8.23
C SER A 30 -5.04 -0.47 8.63
N GLN A 31 -3.98 -0.41 9.43
CA GLN A 31 -3.32 0.84 9.81
C GLN A 31 -2.80 1.60 8.58
N LEU A 32 -2.09 0.91 7.69
CA LEU A 32 -1.57 1.48 6.44
C LEU A 32 -2.67 2.04 5.52
N SER A 33 -3.88 1.47 5.58
CA SER A 33 -5.03 1.92 4.77
C SER A 33 -5.81 3.08 5.40
N THR A 34 -5.77 3.23 6.73
CA THR A 34 -6.70 4.11 7.47
C THR A 34 -6.01 5.28 8.17
N LYS A 35 -4.76 5.13 8.60
CA LYS A 35 -4.04 6.11 9.41
C LYS A 35 -2.99 6.83 8.57
N GLU A 36 -3.21 8.11 8.27
CA GLU A 36 -2.34 8.93 7.42
C GLU A 36 -0.90 9.08 7.96
N LYS A 37 -0.72 9.05 9.28
CA LYS A 37 0.62 9.10 9.90
C LYS A 37 1.38 7.76 9.90
N THR A 38 0.80 6.71 9.33
CA THR A 38 1.47 5.40 9.27
C THR A 38 2.32 5.31 8.02
N ASN A 39 3.63 5.31 8.21
CA ASN A 39 4.57 5.16 7.10
C ASN A 39 4.52 3.74 6.52
N LEU A 40 4.33 3.66 5.20
CA LEU A 40 4.50 2.45 4.40
C LEU A 40 5.99 2.23 4.15
N LYS A 41 6.51 1.06 4.53
CA LYS A 41 7.90 0.71 4.23
C LYS A 41 8.04 0.23 2.79
N ALA A 42 9.21 0.43 2.19
CA ALA A 42 9.50 -0.05 0.84
C ALA A 42 9.30 -1.58 0.70
N GLU A 43 9.71 -2.36 1.70
CA GLU A 43 9.49 -3.81 1.73
C GLU A 43 8.00 -4.17 1.72
N GLU A 44 7.19 -3.46 2.52
CA GLU A 44 5.74 -3.65 2.56
C GLU A 44 5.09 -3.30 1.22
N LEU A 45 5.50 -2.17 0.61
CA LEU A 45 5.04 -1.77 -0.72
C LEU A 45 5.36 -2.86 -1.74
N TYR A 46 6.60 -3.35 -1.77
CA TYR A 46 7.05 -4.35 -2.74
C TYR A 46 6.29 -5.68 -2.59
N LEU A 47 6.10 -6.17 -1.37
CA LEU A 47 5.35 -7.40 -1.10
C LEU A 47 3.86 -7.23 -1.45
N ILE A 48 3.25 -6.10 -1.10
CA ILE A 48 1.86 -5.81 -1.45
C ILE A 48 1.70 -5.79 -2.97
N SER A 49 2.61 -5.13 -3.69
CA SER A 49 2.62 -5.04 -5.16
C SER A 49 2.65 -6.43 -5.79
N LYS A 50 3.58 -7.28 -5.35
CA LYS A 50 3.66 -8.68 -5.81
C LYS A 50 2.39 -9.48 -5.49
N ALA A 51 1.83 -9.31 -4.29
CA ALA A 51 0.67 -10.08 -3.86
C ALA A 51 -0.61 -9.79 -4.69
N ILE A 52 -0.71 -8.57 -5.23
CA ILE A 52 -1.84 -8.12 -6.04
C ILE A 52 -1.53 -8.12 -7.56
N GLY A 53 -0.33 -8.55 -7.96
CA GLY A 53 0.07 -8.61 -9.36
C GLY A 53 0.24 -7.24 -10.03
N ALA A 54 0.63 -6.21 -9.27
CA ALA A 54 0.88 -4.87 -9.77
C ALA A 54 2.38 -4.55 -9.82
N ASP A 55 2.78 -3.64 -10.71
CA ASP A 55 4.14 -3.10 -10.75
C ASP A 55 4.40 -2.25 -9.50
N PRO A 56 5.49 -2.49 -8.74
CA PRO A 56 5.83 -1.68 -7.58
C PRO A 56 6.02 -0.19 -7.90
N ASN A 57 6.56 0.15 -9.07
CA ASN A 57 6.75 1.53 -9.49
C ASN A 57 5.41 2.21 -9.78
N GLU A 58 4.43 1.51 -10.39
CA GLU A 58 3.07 2.04 -10.58
C GLU A 58 2.46 2.42 -9.23
N ILE A 59 2.60 1.55 -8.23
CA ILE A 59 2.07 1.82 -6.89
C ILE A 59 2.84 2.97 -6.24
N LEU A 60 4.17 2.98 -6.33
CA LEU A 60 5.00 4.04 -5.76
C LEU A 60 4.57 5.41 -6.28
N GLU A 61 4.50 5.57 -7.61
CA GLU A 61 4.10 6.83 -8.26
C GLU A 61 2.66 7.21 -7.91
N LYS A 62 1.75 6.23 -7.85
CA LYS A 62 0.35 6.51 -7.48
C LYS A 62 0.19 6.99 -6.04
N LEU A 63 1.08 6.55 -5.14
CA LEU A 63 1.03 6.91 -3.73
C LEU A 63 1.83 8.17 -3.41
N TYR A 64 2.96 8.38 -4.07
CA TYR A 64 3.96 9.38 -3.69
C TYR A 64 4.43 10.29 -4.83
N GLY A 65 3.96 10.12 -6.06
CA GLY A 65 4.35 10.96 -7.21
C GLY A 65 3.88 12.42 -7.11
N HIS A 66 3.13 12.78 -6.07
CA HIS A 66 2.74 14.15 -5.76
C HIS A 66 3.74 14.88 -4.85
N LEU A 67 4.78 14.19 -4.35
CA LEU A 67 5.78 14.79 -3.49
C LEU A 67 6.72 15.65 -4.32
N GLU A 68 6.95 16.88 -3.85
CA GLU A 68 7.87 17.82 -4.44
C GLU A 68 9.06 18.07 -3.51
N LEU A 69 10.21 18.41 -4.08
CA LEU A 69 11.38 18.82 -3.31
C LEU A 69 11.18 20.27 -2.88
N ASN A 70 11.45 20.56 -1.60
CA ASN A 70 11.56 21.95 -1.15
C ASN A 70 12.89 22.50 -1.63
N VAL A 71 12.84 23.40 -2.62
CA VAL A 71 14.00 24.10 -3.19
C VAL A 71 14.02 25.54 -2.70
#